data_AF-W1QGA5-F1
#
_entry.id   AF-W1QGA5-F1
#
_cell.length_a   1.000
_cell.length_b   1.000
_cell.length_c   1.000
_cell.angle_alpha   90.00
_cell.angle_beta   90.00
_cell.angle_gamma   90.00
#
_symmetry.space_group_name_H-M   'P 1'
#
loop_
_entity.id
_entity.type
_entity.pdbx_description
1 polymer ?
#
loop_
_entity_poly.entity_id
_entity_poly.type
_entity_poly.pdbx_seq_one_letter_code
_entity_poly.pdbx_strand_id
1 'polypeptide(L)'
;MSKVSLQERYNKFSKAAKYNLNSEELFCVCRRVDDGELMVACDGCDEWFHFSCMKLDPKYKDLVSNFYCIFCDELLHKGSTLWKKKCRLAGCYKPVRIDADSQKASKYCSDEHGVEFMRNELLKRFSGSSKECRLREPEIASVVCGVADLDEFRVLGDSMPVYEGMDVDMPEELAQRVAQLDAELAELRRAEALYTSKEKYLLKLRDKIRLVNEVLAETEPEPAKKGKKPKIDVCGYDATLVLDDEQWRAYEASEECQKTLRLACWADLDATPEQAREAYHAQQRFAGLCMADRKKCVRHLTWYSIQYDTVMLRLNEVLYRVAQLERAKERVAQEWRSQLLER
;
A
#
# COMPACT_ATOMS: atom_id res chain seq x y z
N MET A 1 20.79 -20.29 35.65
CA MET A 1 21.23 -20.59 37.03
C MET A 1 20.06 -21.24 37.75
N SER A 2 20.25 -22.20 38.65
CA SER A 2 19.11 -22.77 39.40
C SER A 2 18.54 -21.72 40.36
N LYS A 3 17.21 -21.67 40.51
CA LYS A 3 16.54 -20.71 41.42
C LYS A 3 17.04 -20.81 42.87
N VAL A 4 17.40 -22.02 43.30
CA VAL A 4 17.98 -22.30 44.63
C VAL A 4 19.32 -21.57 44.83
N SER A 5 20.20 -21.57 43.82
CA SER A 5 21.49 -20.88 43.87
C SER A 5 21.35 -19.35 43.92
N LEU A 6 20.31 -18.80 43.29
CA LEU A 6 20.08 -17.35 43.30
C LEU A 6 19.59 -16.86 44.68
N GLN A 7 18.71 -17.63 45.34
CA GLN A 7 18.23 -17.32 46.68
C GLN A 7 19.37 -17.30 47.72
N GLU A 8 20.30 -18.26 47.65
CA GLU A 8 21.48 -18.29 48.53
C GLU A 8 22.37 -17.05 48.33
N ARG A 9 22.60 -16.67 47.08
CA ARG A 9 23.35 -15.45 46.73
C ARG A 9 22.64 -14.19 47.24
N TYR A 10 21.31 -14.12 47.13
CA TYR A 10 20.53 -13.02 47.67
C TYR A 10 20.63 -12.96 49.19
N ASN A 11 20.48 -14.08 49.89
CA ASN A 11 20.60 -14.15 51.35
C ASN A 11 22.00 -13.74 51.83
N LYS A 12 23.05 -14.15 51.11
CA LYS A 12 24.43 -13.72 51.39
C LYS A 12 24.60 -12.22 51.16
N PHE A 13 24.04 -11.70 50.08
CA PHE A 13 24.05 -10.28 49.78
C PHE A 13 23.32 -9.49 50.86
N SER A 14 22.09 -9.87 51.23
CA SER A 14 21.27 -9.11 52.20
C SER A 14 21.82 -9.11 53.62
N LYS A 15 22.57 -10.16 54.02
CA LYS A 15 23.20 -10.28 55.35
C LYS A 15 24.63 -9.75 55.42
N ALA A 16 25.23 -9.39 54.29
CA ALA A 16 26.59 -8.88 54.26
C ALA A 16 26.69 -7.50 54.93
N ALA A 17 27.86 -7.20 55.51
CA ALA A 17 28.13 -5.91 56.11
C ALA A 17 28.05 -4.78 55.07
N LYS A 18 27.44 -3.65 55.46
CA LYS A 18 27.35 -2.44 54.63
C LYS A 18 28.62 -1.58 54.67
N TYR A 19 29.42 -1.73 55.71
CA TYR A 19 30.65 -0.96 55.90
C TYR A 19 31.82 -1.90 56.18
N ASN A 20 33.01 -1.51 55.75
CA ASN A 20 34.24 -2.20 56.13
C ASN A 20 34.78 -1.69 57.49
N LEU A 21 35.91 -2.25 57.94
CA LEU A 21 36.56 -1.87 59.21
C LEU A 21 37.03 -0.41 59.22
N ASN A 22 37.22 0.19 58.04
CA ASN A 22 37.63 1.58 57.84
C ASN A 22 36.42 2.54 57.77
N SER A 23 35.20 2.03 58.02
CA SER A 23 33.93 2.77 57.90
C SER A 23 33.62 3.25 56.47
N GLU A 24 34.18 2.61 55.44
CA GLU A 24 33.84 2.88 54.04
C GLU A 24 32.64 2.01 53.61
N GLU A 25 31.74 2.59 52.82
CA GLU A 25 30.54 1.90 52.34
C GLU A 25 30.87 0.86 51.25
N LEU A 26 30.25 -0.32 51.35
CA LEU A 26 30.47 -1.46 50.44
C LEU A 26 29.27 -1.70 49.54
N PHE A 27 29.49 -1.62 48.24
CA PHE A 27 28.45 -1.75 47.23
C PHE A 27 28.51 -3.09 46.50
N CYS A 28 27.49 -3.33 45.66
CA CYS A 28 27.40 -4.45 44.75
C CYS A 28 27.39 -5.84 45.44
N VAL A 29 27.16 -6.89 44.64
CA VAL A 29 27.26 -8.29 45.09
C VAL A 29 28.67 -8.72 45.48
N CYS A 30 29.69 -7.98 45.03
CA CYS A 30 31.10 -8.26 45.36
C CYS A 30 31.54 -7.64 46.70
N ARG A 31 30.75 -6.72 47.29
CA ARG A 31 31.05 -6.03 48.56
C ARG A 31 32.43 -5.37 48.54
N ARG A 32 32.68 -4.60 47.48
CA ARG A 32 33.86 -3.72 47.34
C ARG A 32 33.42 -2.26 47.48
N VAL A 33 34.37 -1.41 47.86
CA VAL A 33 34.21 0.05 47.83
C VAL A 33 34.07 0.53 46.39
N ASP A 34 33.60 1.76 46.20
CA ASP A 34 33.64 2.42 44.89
C ASP A 34 35.11 2.70 44.51
N ASP A 35 35.63 1.91 43.57
CA ASP A 35 36.98 2.01 43.02
C ASP A 35 37.02 2.84 41.71
N GLY A 36 35.90 3.48 41.35
CA GLY A 36 35.73 4.22 40.11
C GLY A 36 35.33 3.35 38.90
N GLU A 37 35.07 2.04 39.09
CA GLU A 37 34.42 1.22 38.05
C GLU A 37 33.01 1.75 37.74
N LEU A 38 32.55 1.54 36.50
CA LEU A 38 31.22 1.98 36.09
C LEU A 38 30.13 1.23 36.90
N MET A 39 29.30 1.98 37.61
CA MET A 39 28.20 1.46 38.43
C MET A 39 26.82 1.85 37.88
N VAL A 40 25.80 1.05 38.22
CA VAL A 40 24.39 1.30 37.92
C VAL A 40 23.54 1.07 39.18
N ALA A 41 22.60 1.98 39.44
CA ALA A 41 21.64 1.87 40.54
C ALA A 41 20.43 1.03 40.11
N CYS A 42 19.95 0.17 41.01
CA CYS A 42 18.77 -0.67 40.77
C CYS A 42 17.47 0.05 41.18
N ASP A 43 16.54 0.26 40.25
CA ASP A 43 15.25 0.94 40.48
C ASP A 43 14.27 0.15 41.40
N GLY A 44 14.61 -1.09 41.74
CA GLY A 44 13.80 -1.92 42.63
C GLY A 44 14.28 -1.98 44.08
N CYS A 45 15.57 -1.78 44.33
CA CYS A 45 16.15 -1.91 45.68
C CYS A 45 17.11 -0.79 46.05
N ASP A 46 17.31 0.19 45.18
CA ASP A 46 18.14 1.39 45.37
C ASP A 46 19.61 1.10 45.71
N GLU A 47 20.09 -0.11 45.44
CA GLU A 47 21.48 -0.52 45.65
C GLU A 47 22.29 -0.33 44.36
N TRP A 48 23.58 -0.01 44.52
CA TRP A 48 24.52 0.20 43.43
C TRP A 48 25.28 -1.07 43.06
N PHE A 49 25.42 -1.34 41.76
CA PHE A 49 26.10 -2.51 41.25
C PHE A 49 27.11 -2.15 40.15
N HIS A 50 28.29 -2.77 40.16
CA HIS A 50 29.25 -2.64 39.05
C HIS A 50 28.68 -3.28 37.78
N PHE A 51 28.86 -2.63 36.62
CA PHE A 51 28.47 -3.16 35.31
C PHE A 51 29.06 -4.56 35.08
N SER A 52 30.35 -4.73 35.41
CA SER A 52 31.08 -6.00 35.31
C SER A 52 30.42 -7.12 36.11
N CYS A 53 30.05 -6.83 37.36
CA CYS A 53 29.41 -7.77 38.28
C CYS A 53 27.99 -8.17 37.83
N MET A 54 27.29 -7.24 37.15
CA MET A 54 25.97 -7.47 36.56
C MET A 54 26.02 -7.99 35.12
N LYS A 55 27.22 -8.29 34.60
CA LYS A 55 27.46 -8.75 33.22
C LYS A 55 26.91 -7.78 32.15
N LEU A 56 26.91 -6.48 32.46
CA LEU A 56 26.60 -5.43 31.52
C LEU A 56 27.89 -4.97 30.82
N ASP A 57 27.86 -4.88 29.49
CA ASP A 57 28.97 -4.34 28.73
C ASP A 57 28.96 -2.80 28.83
N PRO A 58 30.07 -2.15 29.25
CA PRO A 58 30.17 -0.70 29.39
C PRO A 58 29.77 0.10 28.14
N LYS A 59 29.83 -0.51 26.94
CA LYS A 59 29.38 0.11 25.68
C LYS A 59 27.90 0.52 25.72
N TYR A 60 27.06 -0.18 26.49
CA TYR A 60 25.63 0.09 26.57
C TYR A 60 25.24 1.04 27.69
N LYS A 61 26.20 1.72 28.33
CA LYS A 61 25.95 2.60 29.48
C LYS A 61 24.85 3.65 29.21
N ASP A 62 24.85 4.24 28.02
CA ASP A 62 23.90 5.31 27.65
C ASP A 62 22.53 4.75 27.23
N LEU A 63 22.42 3.43 27.07
CA LEU A 63 21.23 2.72 26.63
C LEU A 63 20.42 2.14 27.79
N VAL A 64 20.97 2.09 29.00
CA VAL A 64 20.19 1.70 30.18
C VAL A 64 19.13 2.78 30.43
N SER A 65 17.85 2.39 30.44
CA SER A 65 16.75 3.27 30.85
C SER A 65 16.44 3.06 32.32
N ASN A 66 15.94 1.87 32.64
CA ASN A 66 15.62 1.45 34.00
C ASN A 66 16.38 0.16 34.24
N PHE A 67 17.10 0.06 35.35
CA PHE A 67 17.91 -1.09 35.67
C PHE A 67 17.34 -1.84 36.87
N TYR A 68 17.14 -3.14 36.70
CA TYR A 68 16.77 -4.04 37.78
C TYR A 68 17.85 -5.11 37.92
N CYS A 69 18.39 -5.23 39.14
CA CYS A 69 19.41 -6.24 39.41
C CYS A 69 18.82 -7.66 39.30
N ILE A 70 19.68 -8.68 39.14
CA ILE A 70 19.27 -10.08 38.97
C ILE A 70 18.32 -10.57 40.09
N PHE A 71 18.44 -10.02 41.29
CA PHE A 71 17.54 -10.34 42.39
C PHE A 71 16.17 -9.66 42.23
N CYS A 72 16.13 -8.40 41.81
CA CYS A 72 14.87 -7.68 41.61
C CYS A 72 14.09 -8.21 40.39
N ASP A 73 14.80 -8.62 39.34
CA ASP A 73 14.22 -9.16 38.10
C ASP A 73 13.74 -10.62 38.29
N GLU A 74 14.67 -11.52 38.64
CA GLU A 74 14.37 -12.96 38.64
C GLU A 74 13.75 -13.49 39.95
N LEU A 75 14.03 -12.85 41.10
CA LEU A 75 13.66 -13.40 42.41
C LEU A 75 12.51 -12.65 43.09
N LEU A 76 12.63 -11.33 43.20
CA LEU A 76 11.68 -10.47 43.91
C LEU A 76 10.56 -9.94 43.00
N HIS A 77 10.71 -10.12 41.67
CA HIS A 77 9.75 -9.68 40.66
C HIS A 77 9.31 -8.22 40.80
N LYS A 78 10.26 -7.33 41.12
CA LYS A 78 10.02 -5.89 41.29
C LYS A 78 9.98 -5.12 39.95
N GLY A 79 10.51 -5.71 38.88
CA GLY A 79 10.56 -5.13 37.55
C GLY A 79 11.69 -5.75 36.73
N SER A 80 11.77 -5.41 35.44
CA SER A 80 12.78 -5.92 34.52
C SER A 80 13.54 -4.77 33.85
N THR A 81 14.81 -5.01 33.50
CA THR A 81 15.68 -3.96 32.93
C THR A 81 15.16 -3.50 31.56
N LEU A 82 14.92 -2.19 31.42
CA LEU A 82 14.48 -1.55 30.19
C LEU A 82 15.65 -0.84 29.50
N TRP A 83 15.71 -1.00 28.18
CA TRP A 83 16.78 -0.45 27.34
C TRP A 83 16.23 0.55 26.33
N LYS A 84 16.92 1.70 26.18
CA LYS A 84 16.69 2.66 25.11
C LYS A 84 17.07 2.03 23.77
N LYS A 85 16.36 2.41 22.71
CA LYS A 85 16.69 1.97 21.35
C LYS A 85 18.05 2.54 20.94
N LYS A 86 18.93 1.67 20.44
CA LYS A 86 20.27 2.06 19.96
C LYS A 86 20.22 2.66 18.55
N CYS A 87 21.18 3.52 18.23
CA CYS A 87 21.41 4.01 16.88
C CYS A 87 21.59 2.84 15.88
N ARG A 88 21.02 3.00 14.68
CA ARG A 88 21.09 1.98 13.62
C ARG A 88 22.48 1.86 12.97
N LEU A 89 23.31 2.90 13.02
CA LEU A 89 24.68 2.86 12.51
C LEU A 89 25.49 1.77 13.24
N ALA A 90 26.17 0.92 12.46
CA ALA A 90 26.99 -0.16 13.01
C ALA A 90 28.13 0.43 13.86
N GLY A 91 28.35 -0.13 15.05
CA GLY A 91 29.38 0.38 15.98
C GLY A 91 28.94 1.58 16.84
N CYS A 92 27.77 2.18 16.61
CA CYS A 92 27.23 3.22 17.48
C CYS A 92 26.34 2.63 18.59
N TYR A 93 26.66 2.96 19.85
CA TYR A 93 25.92 2.54 21.04
C TYR A 93 25.18 3.69 21.74
N LYS A 94 25.04 4.84 21.09
CA LYS A 94 24.25 5.96 21.61
C LYS A 94 22.74 5.69 21.43
N PRO A 95 21.89 6.20 22.34
CA PRO A 95 20.45 6.13 22.17
C PRO A 95 19.99 6.94 20.96
N VAL A 96 18.87 6.54 20.36
CA VAL A 96 18.24 7.31 19.29
C VAL A 96 17.73 8.66 19.79
N ARG A 97 17.81 9.68 18.93
CA ARG A 97 17.23 10.99 19.21
C ARG A 97 15.71 10.90 19.18
N ILE A 98 15.05 11.53 20.15
CA ILE A 98 13.60 11.72 20.14
C ILE A 98 13.36 13.16 19.71
N ASP A 99 12.54 13.33 18.69
CA ASP A 99 12.16 14.64 18.19
C ASP A 99 11.26 15.35 19.20
N ALA A 100 11.56 16.60 19.54
CA ALA A 100 10.85 17.33 20.59
C ALA A 100 9.42 17.68 20.20
N ASP A 101 9.18 17.99 18.92
CA ASP A 101 7.89 18.46 18.41
C ASP A 101 6.94 17.29 18.11
N SER A 102 7.45 16.24 17.47
CA SER A 102 6.65 15.09 17.04
C SER A 102 6.65 13.93 18.05
N GLN A 103 7.47 14.00 19.11
CA GLN A 103 7.72 12.93 20.09
C GLN A 103 8.13 11.58 19.45
N LYS A 104 8.56 11.60 18.18
CA LYS A 104 8.86 10.40 17.42
C LYS A 104 10.34 10.06 17.55
N ALA A 105 10.64 8.80 17.85
CA ALA A 105 12.00 8.33 17.92
C ALA A 105 12.62 8.21 16.51
N SER A 106 13.76 8.88 16.31
CA SER A 106 14.60 8.68 15.13
C SER A 106 15.19 7.26 15.10
N LYS A 107 15.77 6.89 13.96
CA LYS A 107 16.58 5.67 13.83
C LYS A 107 18.05 5.91 14.21
N TYR A 108 18.44 7.17 14.37
CA TYR A 108 19.83 7.60 14.55
C TYR A 108 19.96 8.52 15.76
N CYS A 109 21.17 8.59 16.33
CA CYS A 109 21.46 9.54 17.41
C CYS A 109 21.76 10.96 16.89
N SER A 110 22.23 11.09 15.66
CA SER A 110 22.56 12.36 14.99
C SER A 110 22.25 12.28 13.50
N ASP A 111 22.19 13.43 12.84
CA ASP A 111 21.95 13.51 11.39
C ASP A 111 23.14 12.97 10.61
N GLU A 112 24.35 13.26 11.08
CA GLU A 112 25.62 12.70 10.57
C GLU A 112 25.59 11.17 10.52
N HIS A 113 25.12 10.51 11.58
CA HIS A 113 25.02 9.04 11.61
C HIS A 113 23.93 8.50 10.67
N GLY A 114 22.89 9.29 10.40
CA GLY A 114 21.90 8.97 9.38
C GLY A 114 22.49 9.01 7.98
N VAL A 115 23.24 10.08 7.66
CA VAL A 115 23.93 10.26 6.37
C VAL A 115 24.97 9.17 6.16
N GLU A 116 25.80 8.89 7.17
CA GLU A 116 26.84 7.85 7.09
C GLU A 116 26.24 6.46 6.88
N PHE A 117 25.16 6.14 7.59
CA PHE A 117 24.43 4.89 7.38
C PHE A 117 23.94 4.76 5.94
N MET A 118 23.33 5.82 5.40
CA MET A 118 22.81 5.82 4.02
C MET A 118 23.93 5.71 2.99
N ARG A 119 25.04 6.42 3.16
CA ARG A 119 26.23 6.30 2.30
C ARG A 119 26.74 4.86 2.28
N ASN A 120 26.90 4.24 3.44
CA ASN A 120 27.35 2.86 3.56
C ASN A 120 26.39 1.85 2.91
N GLU A 121 25.08 2.08 3.03
CA GLU A 121 24.06 1.22 2.43
C GLU A 121 24.05 1.34 0.90
N LEU A 122 24.17 2.55 0.36
CA LEU A 122 24.28 2.80 -1.08
C LEU A 122 25.52 2.10 -1.65
N LEU A 123 26.69 2.34 -1.06
CA LEU A 123 27.95 1.75 -1.54
C LEU A 123 27.89 0.21 -1.55
N LYS A 124 27.34 -0.41 -0.50
CA LYS A 124 27.18 -1.87 -0.44
C LYS A 124 26.31 -2.43 -1.55
N ARG A 125 25.22 -1.74 -1.92
CA ARG A 125 24.32 -2.19 -2.99
C ARG A 125 24.99 -2.13 -4.35
N PHE A 126 25.66 -1.03 -4.66
CA PHE A 126 26.31 -0.84 -5.97
C PHE A 126 27.68 -1.55 -6.09
N SER A 127 28.37 -1.86 -4.99
CA SER A 127 29.65 -2.57 -5.04
C SER A 127 29.50 -4.10 -5.22
N GLY A 128 28.37 -4.68 -4.83
CA GLY A 128 28.18 -6.13 -4.71
C GLY A 128 27.36 -6.81 -5.81
N SER A 129 26.72 -6.04 -6.70
CA SER A 129 25.81 -6.62 -7.70
C SER A 129 26.54 -6.90 -9.02
N SER A 130 26.47 -8.15 -9.51
CA SER A 130 26.83 -8.48 -10.90
C SER A 130 25.67 -8.24 -11.88
N LYS A 131 24.48 -7.90 -11.40
CA LYS A 131 23.27 -7.64 -12.22
C LYS A 131 22.94 -6.17 -12.37
N GLU A 132 23.38 -5.32 -11.44
CA GLU A 132 23.19 -3.87 -11.48
C GLU A 132 24.55 -3.22 -11.71
N CYS A 133 24.60 -2.18 -12.53
CA CYS A 133 25.83 -1.45 -12.88
C CYS A 133 26.72 -1.20 -11.64
N ARG A 134 28.00 -1.56 -11.75
CA ARG A 134 29.01 -1.31 -10.71
C ARG A 134 29.37 0.17 -10.68
N LEU A 135 28.50 0.99 -10.09
CA LEU A 135 28.76 2.41 -9.92
C LEU A 135 29.69 2.63 -8.73
N ARG A 136 30.73 3.43 -8.96
CA ARG A 136 31.67 3.92 -7.93
C ARG A 136 31.07 5.14 -7.23
N GLU A 137 31.63 5.49 -6.07
CA GLU A 137 31.16 6.64 -5.27
C GLU A 137 31.01 7.96 -6.07
N PRO A 138 31.96 8.35 -6.95
CA PRO A 138 31.82 9.58 -7.75
C PRO A 138 30.68 9.51 -8.78
N GLU A 139 30.44 8.32 -9.34
CA GLU A 139 29.38 8.10 -10.33
C GLU A 139 28.01 8.17 -9.65
N ILE A 140 27.87 7.56 -8.47
CA ILE A 140 26.66 7.67 -7.65
C ILE A 140 26.43 9.13 -7.25
N ALA A 141 27.48 9.85 -6.86
CA ALA A 141 27.39 11.27 -6.53
C ALA A 141 26.92 12.09 -7.73
N SER A 142 27.43 11.83 -8.94
CA SER A 142 26.98 12.50 -10.16
C SER A 142 25.50 12.25 -10.46
N VAL A 143 25.01 11.03 -10.23
CA VAL A 143 23.59 10.68 -10.44
C VAL A 143 22.71 11.40 -9.42
N VAL A 144 23.08 11.36 -8.14
CA VAL A 144 22.29 11.97 -7.05
C VAL A 144 22.32 13.50 -7.10
N CYS A 145 23.45 14.10 -7.47
CA CYS A 145 23.58 15.55 -7.61
C CYS A 145 23.05 16.07 -8.95
N GLY A 146 22.80 15.18 -9.93
CA GLY A 146 22.24 15.54 -11.23
C GLY A 146 20.71 15.72 -11.24
N VAL A 147 20.03 15.38 -10.14
CA VAL A 147 18.58 15.50 -9.98
C VAL A 147 18.26 16.57 -8.94
N ALA A 148 17.17 17.31 -9.16
CA ALA A 148 16.73 18.36 -8.25
C ALA A 148 15.99 17.82 -7.02
N ASP A 149 15.25 16.72 -7.19
CA ASP A 149 14.41 16.15 -6.12
C ASP A 149 14.30 14.61 -6.16
N LEU A 150 13.60 14.08 -5.16
CA LEU A 150 13.42 12.64 -4.98
C LEU A 150 12.49 12.02 -6.04
N ASP A 151 11.52 12.77 -6.54
CA ASP A 151 10.57 12.26 -7.52
C ASP A 151 11.24 12.16 -8.90
N GLU A 152 12.09 13.12 -9.24
CA GLU A 152 12.98 13.05 -10.41
C GLU A 152 13.96 11.87 -10.29
N PHE A 153 14.58 11.66 -9.11
CA PHE A 153 15.45 10.50 -8.88
C PHE A 153 14.73 9.15 -9.08
N ARG A 154 13.43 9.07 -8.75
CA ARG A 154 12.64 7.84 -8.86
C ARG A 154 12.34 7.45 -10.30
N VAL A 155 12.15 8.42 -11.17
CA VAL A 155 11.88 8.20 -12.60
C VAL A 155 13.16 8.21 -13.44
N LEU A 156 14.32 8.40 -12.80
CA LEU A 156 15.61 8.43 -13.47
C LEU A 156 15.91 7.07 -14.10
N GLY A 157 16.08 7.06 -15.42
CA GLY A 157 16.28 5.84 -16.21
C GLY A 157 15.00 5.22 -16.78
N ASP A 158 13.81 5.74 -16.47
CA ASP A 158 12.55 5.32 -17.11
C ASP A 158 12.50 5.73 -18.58
N SER A 159 13.22 6.79 -18.94
CA SER A 159 13.41 7.24 -20.31
C SER A 159 14.89 7.43 -20.61
N MET A 160 15.28 7.21 -21.87
CA MET A 160 16.64 7.45 -22.32
C MET A 160 16.88 8.98 -22.38
N PRO A 161 17.99 9.50 -21.83
CA PRO A 161 18.28 10.93 -21.86
C PRO A 161 18.37 11.44 -23.30
N VAL A 162 17.81 12.64 -23.53
CA VAL A 162 17.91 13.34 -24.81
C VAL A 162 19.09 14.30 -24.74
N TYR A 163 20.05 14.14 -25.63
CA TYR A 163 21.23 15.02 -25.73
C TYR A 163 21.02 16.07 -26.83
N GLU A 164 21.65 17.24 -26.67
CA GLU A 164 21.70 18.26 -27.72
C GLU A 164 22.30 17.67 -29.01
N GLY A 165 21.59 17.77 -30.13
CA GLY A 165 21.99 17.17 -31.41
C GLY A 165 21.33 15.83 -31.75
N MET A 166 20.45 15.30 -30.89
CA MET A 166 19.63 14.11 -31.18
C MET A 166 18.34 14.41 -31.98
N ASP A 167 18.12 15.67 -32.41
CA ASP A 167 17.05 16.05 -33.33
C ASP A 167 17.38 15.65 -34.78
N VAL A 168 17.67 14.37 -34.96
CA VAL A 168 17.85 13.75 -36.28
C VAL A 168 16.55 13.05 -36.62
N ASP A 169 16.06 13.30 -37.84
CA ASP A 169 14.86 12.64 -38.33
C ASP A 169 15.03 11.12 -38.30
N MET A 170 14.03 10.45 -37.75
CA MET A 170 13.98 9.00 -37.70
C MET A 170 13.95 8.42 -39.13
N PRO A 171 14.73 7.35 -39.41
CA PRO A 171 14.70 6.69 -40.71
C PRO A 171 13.29 6.30 -41.13
N GLU A 172 13.00 6.46 -42.43
CA GLU A 172 11.67 6.24 -43.01
C GLU A 172 11.07 4.87 -42.64
N GLU A 173 11.89 3.81 -42.61
CA GLU A 173 11.44 2.47 -42.23
C GLU A 173 10.94 2.40 -40.76
N LEU A 174 11.64 3.04 -39.84
CA LEU A 174 11.23 3.12 -38.43
C LEU A 174 10.02 4.02 -38.26
N ALA A 175 9.95 5.14 -39.01
CA ALA A 175 8.80 6.03 -39.03
C ALA A 175 7.53 5.33 -39.53
N GLN A 176 7.62 4.54 -40.60
CA GLN A 176 6.51 3.73 -41.10
C GLN A 176 6.06 2.68 -40.08
N ARG A 177 7.00 2.04 -39.38
CA ARG A 177 6.69 1.09 -38.30
C ARG A 177 5.97 1.76 -37.14
N VAL A 178 6.40 2.95 -36.72
CA VAL A 178 5.71 3.73 -35.68
C VAL A 178 4.32 4.13 -36.13
N ALA A 179 4.15 4.58 -37.38
CA ALA A 179 2.86 4.94 -37.94
C ALA A 179 1.87 3.75 -37.99
N GLN A 180 2.35 2.55 -38.32
CA GLN A 180 1.55 1.31 -38.27
C GLN A 180 1.10 1.01 -36.84
N LEU A 181 2.02 1.06 -35.87
CA LEU A 181 1.71 0.86 -34.45
C LEU A 181 0.71 1.90 -33.93
N ASP A 182 0.83 3.16 -34.37
CA ASP A 182 -0.10 4.23 -33.99
C ASP A 182 -1.50 4.02 -34.58
N ALA A 183 -1.59 3.53 -35.82
CA ALA A 183 -2.87 3.18 -36.43
C ALA A 183 -3.56 2.04 -35.66
N GLU A 184 -2.81 0.98 -35.29
CA GLU A 184 -3.33 -0.12 -34.47
C GLU A 184 -3.72 0.34 -33.07
N LEU A 185 -2.91 1.18 -32.42
CA LEU A 185 -3.24 1.78 -31.12
C LEU A 185 -4.51 2.64 -31.19
N ALA A 186 -4.72 3.39 -32.27
CA ALA A 186 -5.92 4.19 -32.45
C ALA A 186 -7.18 3.32 -32.53
N GLU A 187 -7.11 2.15 -33.21
CA GLU A 187 -8.22 1.19 -33.25
C GLU A 187 -8.49 0.56 -31.87
N LEU A 188 -7.43 0.14 -31.17
CA LEU A 188 -7.58 -0.44 -29.83
C LEU A 188 -8.14 0.57 -28.83
N ARG A 189 -7.72 1.84 -28.88
CA ARG A 189 -8.26 2.91 -28.03
C ARG A 189 -9.74 3.20 -28.34
N ARG A 190 -10.16 3.09 -29.60
CA ARG A 190 -11.59 3.13 -29.96
C ARG A 190 -12.38 1.97 -29.35
N ALA A 191 -11.78 0.77 -29.29
CA ALA A 191 -12.39 -0.40 -28.65
C ALA A 191 -12.39 -0.28 -27.12
N GLU A 192 -11.34 0.27 -26.52
CA GLU A 192 -11.25 0.56 -25.09
C GLU A 192 -12.39 1.50 -24.66
N ALA A 193 -12.53 2.63 -25.34
CA ALA A 193 -13.60 3.60 -25.06
C ALA A 193 -14.99 2.94 -25.14
N LEU A 194 -15.21 2.08 -26.13
CA LEU A 194 -16.45 1.34 -26.30
C LEU A 194 -16.76 0.42 -25.11
N TYR A 195 -15.81 -0.43 -24.70
CA TYR A 195 -16.05 -1.37 -23.60
C TYR A 195 -16.11 -0.68 -22.24
N THR A 196 -15.34 0.39 -22.03
CA THR A 196 -15.47 1.24 -20.83
C THR A 196 -16.85 1.90 -20.77
N SER A 197 -17.40 2.32 -21.91
CA SER A 197 -18.78 2.84 -21.97
C SER A 197 -19.81 1.77 -21.61
N LYS A 198 -19.68 0.56 -22.18
CA LYS A 198 -20.53 -0.60 -21.86
C LYS A 198 -20.47 -0.96 -20.37
N GLU A 199 -19.28 -0.95 -19.75
CA GLU A 199 -19.10 -1.17 -18.32
C GLU A 199 -19.84 -0.13 -17.47
N LYS A 200 -19.64 1.15 -17.77
CA LYS A 200 -20.32 2.26 -17.07
C LYS A 200 -21.84 2.13 -17.18
N TYR A 201 -22.34 1.77 -18.35
CA TYR A 201 -23.77 1.53 -18.56
C TYR A 201 -24.28 0.36 -17.71
N LEU A 202 -23.57 -0.77 -17.67
CA LEU A 202 -23.95 -1.93 -16.84
C LEU A 202 -24.01 -1.58 -15.34
N LEU A 203 -23.05 -0.79 -14.84
CA LEU A 203 -23.06 -0.33 -13.46
C LEU A 203 -24.28 0.56 -13.18
N LYS A 204 -24.61 1.47 -14.10
CA LYS A 204 -25.80 2.34 -13.99
C LYS A 204 -27.09 1.55 -14.11
N LEU A 205 -27.11 0.52 -14.94
CA LEU A 205 -28.24 -0.39 -15.06
C LEU A 205 -28.47 -1.16 -13.75
N ARG A 206 -27.40 -1.60 -13.07
CA ARG A 206 -27.49 -2.20 -11.73
C ARG A 206 -28.09 -1.22 -10.71
N ASP A 207 -27.66 0.04 -10.75
CA ASP A 207 -28.19 1.08 -9.85
C ASP A 207 -29.68 1.35 -10.16
N LYS A 208 -30.06 1.38 -11.44
CA LYS A 208 -31.46 1.49 -11.90
C LYS A 208 -32.33 0.35 -11.38
N ILE A 209 -31.84 -0.89 -11.47
CA ILE A 209 -32.52 -2.09 -10.93
C ILE A 209 -32.67 -1.98 -9.42
N ARG A 210 -31.65 -1.47 -8.71
CA ARG A 210 -31.72 -1.25 -7.26
C ARG A 210 -32.84 -0.27 -6.90
N LEU A 211 -32.89 0.88 -7.57
CA LEU A 211 -33.93 1.91 -7.35
C LEU A 211 -35.33 1.37 -7.62
N VAL A 212 -35.52 0.61 -8.70
CA VAL A 212 -36.80 -0.04 -9.00
C VAL A 212 -37.20 -1.04 -7.93
N ASN A 213 -36.28 -1.89 -7.46
CA ASN A 213 -36.56 -2.84 -6.39
C ASN A 213 -36.92 -2.13 -5.06
N GLU A 214 -36.27 -1.01 -4.74
CA GLU A 214 -36.55 -0.20 -3.55
C GLU A 214 -37.97 0.38 -3.62
N VAL A 215 -38.33 1.04 -4.74
CA VAL A 215 -39.67 1.64 -4.92
C VAL A 215 -40.79 0.59 -4.96
N LEU A 216 -40.55 -0.56 -5.60
CA LEU A 216 -41.52 -1.66 -5.55
C LEU A 216 -41.72 -2.18 -4.13
N ALA A 217 -40.65 -2.28 -3.32
CA ALA A 217 -40.75 -2.74 -1.94
C ALA A 217 -41.51 -1.77 -1.02
N GLU A 218 -41.46 -0.47 -1.33
CA GLU A 218 -42.19 0.58 -0.61
C GLU A 218 -43.67 0.65 -1.00
N THR A 219 -43.97 0.46 -2.29
CA THR A 219 -45.34 0.57 -2.83
C THR A 219 -46.19 -0.69 -2.63
N GLU A 220 -45.56 -1.84 -2.38
CA GLU A 220 -46.29 -3.06 -2.03
C GLU A 220 -46.94 -2.97 -0.64
N PRO A 221 -48.20 -3.41 -0.49
CA PRO A 221 -48.92 -3.35 0.77
C PRO A 221 -48.24 -4.22 1.84
N GLU A 222 -48.27 -3.77 3.09
CA GLU A 222 -47.78 -4.56 4.23
C GLU A 222 -48.46 -5.94 4.25
N PRO A 223 -47.71 -7.03 4.49
CA PRO A 223 -48.28 -8.36 4.54
C PRO A 223 -49.32 -8.44 5.67
N ALA A 224 -50.50 -8.98 5.37
CA ALA A 224 -51.61 -9.13 6.32
C ALA A 224 -51.30 -10.04 7.54
N LYS A 225 -50.13 -10.69 7.58
CA LYS A 225 -49.64 -11.52 8.69
C LYS A 225 -48.28 -10.99 9.17
N LYS A 226 -48.02 -11.02 10.48
CA LYS A 226 -46.71 -10.73 11.10
C LYS A 226 -45.59 -11.54 10.42
N GLY A 227 -44.93 -10.93 9.44
CA GLY A 227 -43.88 -11.54 8.63
C GLY A 227 -43.07 -10.46 7.93
N LYS A 228 -41.81 -10.74 7.58
CA LYS A 228 -40.96 -9.80 6.84
C LYS A 228 -41.53 -9.59 5.43
N LYS A 229 -41.50 -8.36 4.91
CA LYS A 229 -41.86 -8.05 3.52
C LYS A 229 -41.08 -8.95 2.55
N PRO A 230 -41.73 -9.48 1.49
CA PRO A 230 -41.04 -10.27 0.48
C PRO A 230 -39.98 -9.40 -0.21
N LYS A 231 -38.76 -9.93 -0.37
CA LYS A 231 -37.71 -9.24 -1.13
C LYS A 231 -38.08 -9.29 -2.60
N ILE A 232 -38.43 -8.13 -3.16
CA ILE A 232 -38.67 -7.97 -4.60
C ILE A 232 -37.32 -7.91 -5.30
N ASP A 233 -37.15 -8.71 -6.34
CA ASP A 233 -35.95 -8.75 -7.16
C ASP A 233 -36.36 -8.93 -8.63
N VAL A 234 -36.44 -7.83 -9.36
CA VAL A 234 -36.76 -7.84 -10.78
C VAL A 234 -35.57 -8.33 -11.62
N CYS A 235 -35.86 -8.92 -12.77
CA CYS A 235 -34.88 -9.41 -13.73
C CYS A 235 -33.97 -8.26 -14.20
N GLY A 236 -34.55 -7.11 -14.55
CA GLY A 236 -33.80 -5.91 -14.89
C GLY A 236 -33.10 -5.94 -16.25
N TYR A 237 -33.30 -6.97 -17.07
CA TYR A 237 -32.64 -7.09 -18.37
C TYR A 237 -33.06 -5.96 -19.33
N ASP A 238 -32.07 -5.32 -19.93
CA ASP A 238 -32.20 -4.28 -20.94
C ASP A 238 -31.85 -4.83 -22.33
N ALA A 239 -32.70 -4.55 -23.33
CA ALA A 239 -32.52 -5.04 -24.69
C ALA A 239 -31.38 -4.31 -25.44
N THR A 240 -30.99 -3.12 -24.97
CA THR A 240 -29.87 -2.33 -25.52
C THR A 240 -28.51 -3.03 -25.35
N LEU A 241 -28.43 -4.05 -24.48
CA LEU A 241 -27.23 -4.87 -24.29
C LEU A 241 -26.92 -5.81 -25.46
N VAL A 242 -27.85 -6.00 -26.40
CA VAL A 242 -27.66 -6.85 -27.59
C VAL A 242 -27.13 -6.05 -28.79
N LEU A 243 -27.04 -4.73 -28.66
CA LEU A 243 -26.55 -3.87 -29.74
C LEU A 243 -25.11 -4.24 -30.11
N ASP A 244 -24.84 -4.27 -31.42
CA ASP A 244 -23.49 -4.42 -31.93
C ASP A 244 -22.62 -3.19 -31.61
N ASP A 245 -21.34 -3.24 -31.98
CA ASP A 245 -20.38 -2.20 -31.63
C ASP A 245 -20.62 -0.87 -32.39
N GLU A 246 -21.29 -0.88 -33.54
CA GLU A 246 -21.63 0.34 -34.30
C GLU A 246 -22.91 0.97 -33.74
N GLN A 247 -23.93 0.14 -33.54
CA GLN A 247 -25.19 0.52 -32.92
C GLN A 247 -24.98 1.04 -31.50
N TRP A 248 -24.08 0.44 -30.73
CA TRP A 248 -23.78 0.92 -29.37
C TRP A 248 -23.19 2.32 -29.39
N ARG A 249 -22.30 2.65 -30.34
CA ARG A 249 -21.74 4.01 -30.45
C ARG A 249 -22.82 5.04 -30.77
N ALA A 250 -23.74 4.69 -31.67
CA ALA A 250 -24.90 5.54 -31.96
C ALA A 250 -25.80 5.69 -30.73
N TYR A 251 -26.05 4.61 -29.99
CA TYR A 251 -26.84 4.62 -28.76
C TYR A 251 -26.18 5.42 -27.64
N GLU A 252 -24.86 5.32 -27.46
CA GLU A 252 -24.11 6.10 -26.46
C GLU A 252 -24.28 7.61 -26.64
N ALA A 253 -24.33 8.06 -27.89
CA ALA A 253 -24.57 9.47 -28.23
C ALA A 253 -26.05 9.89 -28.06
N SER A 254 -26.97 8.93 -27.92
CA SER A 254 -28.40 9.22 -27.78
C SER A 254 -28.74 9.83 -26.42
N GLU A 255 -29.82 10.62 -26.38
CA GLU A 255 -30.32 11.21 -25.14
C GLU A 255 -30.77 10.15 -24.12
N GLU A 256 -31.27 9.00 -24.60
CA GLU A 256 -31.75 7.89 -23.75
C GLU A 256 -30.60 7.24 -22.95
N CYS A 257 -29.47 6.97 -23.61
CA CYS A 257 -28.29 6.44 -22.94
C CYS A 257 -27.73 7.46 -21.94
N GLN A 258 -27.63 8.73 -22.35
CA GLN A 258 -27.14 9.81 -21.48
C GLN A 258 -28.01 10.02 -20.24
N LYS A 259 -29.34 9.89 -20.35
CA LYS A 259 -30.25 9.90 -19.19
C LYS A 259 -29.95 8.76 -18.24
N THR A 260 -29.79 7.54 -18.75
CA THR A 260 -29.45 6.36 -17.94
C THR A 260 -28.08 6.50 -17.27
N LEU A 261 -27.08 7.08 -17.95
CA LEU A 261 -25.76 7.31 -17.38
C LEU A 261 -25.75 8.38 -16.28
N ARG A 262 -26.64 9.37 -16.36
CA ARG A 262 -26.79 10.44 -15.34
C ARG A 262 -27.65 10.04 -14.15
N LEU A 263 -28.38 8.92 -14.24
CA LEU A 263 -29.23 8.39 -13.18
C LEU A 263 -28.51 8.38 -11.82
N ALA A 264 -29.10 9.07 -10.86
CA ALA A 264 -28.63 9.14 -9.47
C ALA A 264 -29.72 8.79 -8.47
N CYS A 265 -30.97 9.13 -8.76
CA CYS A 265 -32.12 8.90 -7.89
C CYS A 265 -33.38 8.50 -8.69
N TRP A 266 -34.45 8.14 -7.97
CA TRP A 266 -35.71 7.74 -8.61
C TRP A 266 -36.30 8.85 -9.51
N ALA A 267 -36.18 10.12 -9.10
CA ALA A 267 -36.76 11.24 -9.85
C ALA A 267 -36.22 11.36 -11.28
N ASP A 268 -35.00 10.87 -11.54
CA ASP A 268 -34.38 10.92 -12.87
C ASP A 268 -34.98 9.88 -13.87
N LEU A 269 -35.84 8.96 -13.39
CA LEU A 269 -36.55 8.00 -14.24
C LEU A 269 -37.81 8.59 -14.91
N ASP A 270 -38.17 9.84 -14.60
CA ASP A 270 -39.36 10.54 -15.12
C ASP A 270 -40.65 9.71 -15.01
N ALA A 271 -40.78 8.90 -13.94
CA ALA A 271 -41.87 7.95 -13.76
C ALA A 271 -42.39 7.92 -12.31
N THR A 272 -43.68 7.62 -12.15
CA THR A 272 -44.30 7.51 -10.81
C THR A 272 -44.09 6.11 -10.22
N PRO A 273 -44.02 5.99 -8.88
CA PRO A 273 -43.99 4.70 -8.20
C PRO A 273 -45.12 3.75 -8.60
N GLU A 274 -46.32 4.29 -8.85
CA GLU A 274 -47.50 3.52 -9.27
C GLU A 274 -47.33 2.93 -10.67
N GLN A 275 -46.74 3.68 -11.61
CA GLN A 275 -46.46 3.18 -12.96
C GLN A 275 -45.50 2.00 -12.93
N ALA A 276 -44.49 2.05 -12.07
CA ALA A 276 -43.54 0.96 -11.90
C ALA A 276 -44.21 -0.29 -11.31
N ARG A 277 -45.10 -0.09 -10.32
CA ARG A 277 -45.88 -1.16 -9.68
C ARG A 277 -46.86 -1.81 -10.66
N GLU A 278 -47.58 -1.01 -11.45
CA GLU A 278 -48.49 -1.52 -12.49
C GLU A 278 -47.72 -2.35 -13.52
N ALA A 279 -46.60 -1.84 -14.02
CA ALA A 279 -45.75 -2.57 -14.97
C ALA A 279 -45.18 -3.87 -14.37
N TYR A 280 -44.83 -3.87 -13.08
CA TYR A 280 -44.39 -5.07 -12.37
C TYR A 280 -45.49 -6.13 -12.29
N HIS A 281 -46.71 -5.78 -11.86
CA HIS A 281 -47.81 -6.74 -11.80
C HIS A 281 -48.26 -7.22 -13.19
N ALA A 282 -48.24 -6.33 -14.18
CA ALA A 282 -48.53 -6.67 -15.58
C ALA A 282 -47.40 -7.45 -16.26
N GLN A 283 -46.24 -7.62 -15.59
CA GLN A 283 -45.03 -8.26 -16.14
C GLN A 283 -44.57 -7.62 -17.47
N GLN A 284 -44.82 -6.32 -17.63
CA GLN A 284 -44.45 -5.54 -18.81
C GLN A 284 -43.06 -4.91 -18.65
N ARG A 285 -42.48 -4.41 -19.73
CA ARG A 285 -41.23 -3.66 -19.65
C ARG A 285 -41.49 -2.28 -19.03
N PHE A 286 -40.57 -1.80 -18.22
CA PHE A 286 -40.64 -0.48 -17.61
C PHE A 286 -39.29 0.22 -17.75
N ALA A 287 -39.27 1.44 -18.29
CA ALA A 287 -38.04 2.19 -18.56
C ALA A 287 -36.95 1.34 -19.26
N GLY A 288 -37.34 0.50 -20.22
CA GLY A 288 -36.41 -0.40 -20.92
C GLY A 288 -36.00 -1.66 -20.15
N LEU A 289 -36.49 -1.90 -18.93
CA LEU A 289 -36.14 -3.06 -18.10
C LEU A 289 -37.17 -4.18 -18.15
N CYS A 290 -36.72 -5.43 -18.01
CA CYS A 290 -37.59 -6.58 -17.79
C CYS A 290 -38.06 -6.64 -16.33
N MET A 291 -39.37 -6.52 -16.09
CA MET A 291 -39.97 -6.53 -14.75
C MET A 291 -40.35 -7.93 -14.23
N ALA A 292 -39.96 -8.99 -14.94
CA ALA A 292 -40.19 -10.34 -14.47
C ALA A 292 -39.39 -10.64 -13.20
N ASP A 293 -39.89 -11.51 -12.32
CA ASP A 293 -39.14 -11.97 -11.14
C ASP A 293 -37.83 -12.64 -11.61
N ARG A 294 -36.70 -12.19 -11.05
CA ARG A 294 -35.36 -12.66 -11.45
C ARG A 294 -35.22 -14.18 -11.40
N LYS A 295 -35.83 -14.85 -10.43
CA LYS A 295 -35.76 -16.31 -10.28
C LYS A 295 -36.67 -17.04 -11.26
N LYS A 296 -37.72 -16.39 -11.76
CA LYS A 296 -38.71 -16.96 -12.68
C LYS A 296 -38.45 -16.60 -14.15
N CYS A 297 -37.58 -15.63 -14.40
CA CYS A 297 -37.26 -15.17 -15.75
C CYS A 297 -36.28 -16.13 -16.46
N VAL A 298 -36.82 -17.14 -17.15
CA VAL A 298 -36.03 -18.14 -17.92
C VAL A 298 -35.30 -17.50 -19.11
N ARG A 299 -35.86 -16.42 -19.69
CA ARG A 299 -35.32 -15.76 -20.89
C ARG A 299 -33.99 -15.04 -20.65
N HIS A 300 -33.74 -14.57 -19.43
CA HIS A 300 -32.55 -13.79 -19.08
C HIS A 300 -31.88 -14.37 -17.83
N LEU A 301 -31.68 -15.67 -17.81
CA LEU A 301 -31.01 -16.31 -16.68
C LEU A 301 -29.57 -15.78 -16.56
N THR A 302 -29.20 -15.28 -15.39
CA THR A 302 -27.84 -14.79 -15.09
C THR A 302 -27.27 -13.77 -16.08
N TRP A 303 -28.13 -13.05 -16.81
CA TRP A 303 -27.72 -12.17 -17.91
C TRP A 303 -26.68 -11.13 -17.46
N TYR A 304 -26.84 -10.56 -16.26
CA TYR A 304 -25.95 -9.51 -15.77
C TYR A 304 -24.53 -10.01 -15.61
N SER A 305 -24.34 -11.17 -14.97
CA SER A 305 -23.02 -11.77 -14.78
C SER A 305 -22.38 -12.08 -16.13
N ILE A 306 -23.13 -12.69 -17.05
CA ILE A 306 -22.62 -13.03 -18.39
C ILE A 306 -22.18 -11.77 -19.15
N GLN A 307 -23.01 -10.72 -19.14
CA GLN A 307 -22.72 -9.47 -19.85
C GLN A 307 -21.55 -8.72 -19.21
N TYR A 308 -21.53 -8.61 -17.89
CA TYR A 308 -20.45 -7.96 -17.16
C TYR A 308 -19.11 -8.69 -17.38
N ASP A 309 -19.08 -10.01 -17.20
CA ASP A 309 -17.87 -10.80 -17.40
C ASP A 309 -17.37 -10.73 -18.86
N THR A 310 -18.29 -10.70 -19.84
CA THR A 310 -17.95 -10.54 -21.26
C THR A 310 -17.31 -9.18 -21.53
N VAL A 311 -17.92 -8.09 -21.04
CA VAL A 311 -17.38 -6.73 -21.21
C VAL A 311 -16.03 -6.59 -20.52
N MET A 312 -15.90 -7.10 -19.29
CA MET A 312 -14.64 -7.05 -18.54
C MET A 312 -13.54 -7.87 -19.20
N LEU A 313 -13.85 -9.06 -19.72
CA LEU A 313 -12.89 -9.88 -20.46
C LEU A 313 -12.38 -9.11 -21.69
N ARG A 314 -13.29 -8.55 -22.49
CA ARG A 314 -12.93 -7.77 -23.69
C ARG A 314 -12.13 -6.51 -23.35
N LEU A 315 -12.53 -5.77 -22.32
CA LEU A 315 -11.81 -4.60 -21.87
C LEU A 315 -10.39 -4.95 -21.43
N ASN A 316 -10.23 -6.03 -20.64
CA ASN A 316 -8.92 -6.50 -20.21
C ASN A 316 -8.05 -6.97 -21.39
N GLU A 317 -8.62 -7.68 -22.36
CA GLU A 317 -7.93 -8.06 -23.60
C GLU A 317 -7.41 -6.84 -24.38
N VAL A 318 -8.26 -5.81 -24.51
CA VAL A 318 -7.89 -4.55 -25.19
C VAL A 318 -6.81 -3.81 -24.42
N LEU A 319 -6.97 -3.58 -23.12
CA LEU A 319 -5.99 -2.89 -22.28
C LEU A 319 -4.62 -3.59 -22.30
N TYR A 320 -4.63 -4.93 -22.25
CA TYR A 320 -3.40 -5.71 -22.38
C TYR A 320 -2.71 -5.47 -23.73
N ARG A 321 -3.46 -5.48 -24.83
CA ARG A 321 -2.91 -5.23 -26.17
C ARG A 321 -2.43 -3.79 -26.34
N VAL A 322 -3.15 -2.79 -25.82
CA VAL A 322 -2.72 -1.38 -25.81
C VAL A 322 -1.36 -1.27 -25.12
N ALA A 323 -1.23 -1.81 -23.91
CA ALA A 323 0.03 -1.79 -23.17
C ALA A 323 1.17 -2.53 -23.91
N GLN A 324 0.88 -3.62 -24.62
CA GLN A 324 1.87 -4.32 -25.44
C GLN A 324 2.35 -3.47 -26.63
N LEU A 325 1.44 -2.82 -27.34
CA LEU A 325 1.77 -1.97 -28.49
C LEU A 325 2.47 -0.67 -28.07
N GLU A 326 2.07 -0.04 -26.95
CA GLU A 326 2.78 1.12 -26.40
C GLU A 326 4.22 0.78 -26.04
N ARG A 327 4.45 -0.38 -25.40
CA ARG A 327 5.81 -0.89 -25.16
C ARG A 327 6.55 -1.21 -26.45
N ALA A 328 5.87 -1.70 -27.48
CA ALA A 328 6.49 -1.95 -28.77
C ALA A 328 6.92 -0.65 -29.46
N LYS A 329 6.08 0.38 -29.40
CA LYS A 329 6.39 1.72 -29.90
C LYS A 329 7.57 2.33 -29.16
N GLU A 330 7.60 2.24 -27.83
CA GLU A 330 8.73 2.74 -27.03
C GLU A 330 10.02 1.98 -27.36
N ARG A 331 9.96 0.66 -27.58
CA ARG A 331 11.15 -0.11 -28.02
C ARG A 331 11.71 0.39 -29.34
N VAL A 332 10.86 0.75 -30.30
CA VAL A 332 11.31 1.34 -31.59
C VAL A 332 11.97 2.70 -31.35
N ALA A 333 11.39 3.55 -30.50
CA ALA A 333 12.00 4.81 -30.13
C ALA A 333 13.34 4.63 -29.40
N GLN A 334 13.46 3.64 -28.50
CA GLN A 334 14.69 3.29 -27.80
C GLN A 334 15.76 2.76 -28.76
N GLU A 335 15.40 1.89 -29.69
CA GLU A 335 16.30 1.38 -30.74
C GLU A 335 16.88 2.55 -31.56
N TRP A 336 16.04 3.48 -31.98
CA TRP A 336 16.49 4.68 -32.68
C TRP A 336 17.45 5.54 -31.85
N ARG A 337 17.08 5.85 -30.60
CA ARG A 337 17.94 6.65 -29.71
C ARG A 337 19.28 5.94 -29.42
N SER A 338 19.29 4.62 -29.29
CA SER A 338 20.52 3.84 -29.12
C SER A 338 21.44 3.97 -30.33
N GLN A 339 20.88 3.86 -31.55
CA GLN A 339 21.65 4.03 -32.78
C GLN A 339 22.24 5.44 -32.93
N LEU A 340 21.55 6.47 -32.41
CA LEU A 340 22.09 7.83 -32.37
C LEU A 340 23.26 7.97 -31.39
N LEU A 341 23.21 7.30 -30.24
CA LEU A 341 24.28 7.34 -29.23
C LEU A 341 25.53 6.54 -29.62
N GLU A 342 25.38 5.53 -30.49
CA GLU A 342 26.50 4.74 -31.02
C GLU A 342 27.25 5.42 -32.17
N ARG A 343 26.68 6.48 -32.76
CA ARG A 343 27.29 7.28 -33.83
C ARG A 343 28.07 8.46 -33.27
#